data_AF-A0A3N7D9N6-F1
#
_entry.id   AF-A0A3N7D9N6-F1
#
_cell.length_a   1.000
_cell.length_b   1.000
_cell.length_c   1.000
_cell.angle_alpha   90.00
_cell.angle_beta   90.00
_cell.angle_gamma   90.00
#
_symmetry.space_group_name_H-M   'P 1'
#
loop_
_entity.id
_entity.type
_entity.pdbx_description
1 polymer ?
#
loop_
_entity_poly.entity_id
_entity_poly.type
_entity_poly.pdbx_seq_one_letter_code
_entity_poly.pdbx_strand_id
1 'polypeptide(L)'
;MRRESRSATLALLNTRLHPALQAIVAAEVASGNRVSDTGVDWPEPGSVHVTLSKRFDNHHANAAASFSLCNDPHYWHASYETSTAGEPVHLLIC
;
A
#
# COMPACT_ATOMS: atom_id res chain seq x y z
N MET A 1 -1.15 -17.85 11.81
CA MET A 1 -0.88 -16.67 10.96
C MET A 1 -0.55 -17.19 9.55
N ARG A 2 -1.52 -17.18 8.62
CA ARG A 2 -1.26 -17.64 7.24
C ARG A 2 -0.45 -16.53 6.56
N ARG A 3 0.82 -16.78 6.24
CA ARG A 3 1.48 -16.00 5.17
C ARG A 3 0.67 -16.24 3.91
N GLU A 4 0.07 -15.19 3.36
CA GLU A 4 -0.49 -15.29 2.02
C GLU A 4 0.61 -15.76 1.07
N SER A 5 0.27 -16.71 0.19
CA SER A 5 1.22 -17.16 -0.82
C SER A 5 1.61 -15.95 -1.68
N ARG A 6 2.89 -15.85 -2.06
CA ARG A 6 3.40 -14.78 -2.94
C ARG A 6 2.52 -14.60 -4.19
N SER A 7 1.97 -15.69 -4.73
CA SER A 7 1.06 -15.65 -5.87
C SER A 7 -0.28 -14.99 -5.55
N ALA A 8 -0.81 -15.18 -4.34
CA ALA A 8 -2.05 -14.56 -3.89
C ALA A 8 -1.85 -13.05 -3.67
N THR A 9 -0.75 -12.65 -3.03
CA THR A 9 -0.38 -11.24 -2.88
C THR A 9 -0.22 -10.56 -4.25
N LEU A 10 0.50 -11.18 -5.19
CA LEU A 10 0.63 -10.63 -6.55
C LEU A 10 -0.71 -10.49 -7.27
N ALA A 11 -1.60 -11.49 -7.15
CA ALA A 11 -2.92 -11.42 -7.74
C ALA A 11 -3.75 -10.28 -7.13
N LEU A 12 -3.70 -10.10 -5.80
CA LEU A 12 -4.39 -9.02 -5.11
C LEU A 12 -3.89 -7.64 -5.57
N LEU A 13 -2.58 -7.45 -5.58
CA LEU A 13 -1.96 -6.18 -5.98
C LEU A 13 -2.26 -5.86 -7.45
N ASN A 14 -2.23 -6.84 -8.36
CA ASN A 14 -2.46 -6.59 -9.78
C ASN A 14 -3.94 -6.39 -10.14
N THR A 15 -4.88 -6.93 -9.36
CA THR A 15 -6.32 -6.92 -9.72
C THR A 15 -7.17 -5.98 -8.90
N ARG A 16 -6.77 -5.67 -7.66
CA ARG A 16 -7.60 -4.88 -6.72
C ARG A 16 -6.94 -3.63 -6.19
N LEU A 17 -5.60 -3.55 -6.16
CA LEU A 17 -4.95 -2.34 -5.70
C LEU A 17 -5.10 -1.25 -6.77
N HIS A 18 -5.38 -0.02 -6.36
CA HIS A 18 -5.44 1.10 -7.28
C HIS A 18 -4.12 1.28 -8.06
N PRO A 19 -4.15 1.53 -9.39
CA PRO A 19 -2.94 1.62 -10.22
C PRO A 19 -1.89 2.61 -9.71
N ALA A 20 -2.33 3.71 -9.09
CA ALA A 20 -1.43 4.70 -8.50
C ALA A 20 -0.59 4.12 -7.34
N LEU A 21 -1.19 3.30 -6.47
CA LEU A 21 -0.45 2.60 -5.42
C LEU A 21 0.35 1.42 -5.97
N GLN A 22 -0.13 0.74 -7.01
CA GLN A 22 0.66 -0.29 -7.69
C GLN A 22 2.00 0.27 -8.19
N ALA A 23 1.98 1.48 -8.77
CA ALA A 23 3.20 2.15 -9.23
C ALA A 23 4.17 2.46 -8.07
N ILE A 24 3.66 2.93 -6.94
CA ILE A 24 4.48 3.19 -5.74
C ILE A 24 5.08 1.89 -5.20
N VAL A 25 4.26 0.83 -5.05
CA VAL A 25 4.73 -0.49 -4.59
C VAL A 25 5.81 -1.02 -5.53
N ALA A 26 5.64 -0.90 -6.85
CA ALA A 26 6.63 -1.34 -7.83
C ALA A 26 7.95 -0.57 -7.69
N ALA A 27 7.90 0.75 -7.50
CA ALA A 27 9.09 1.58 -7.31
C ALA A 27 9.83 1.27 -5.99
N GLU A 28 9.09 1.07 -4.91
CA GLU A 28 9.64 0.67 -3.60
C GLU A 28 10.29 -0.73 -3.66
N VAL A 29 9.62 -1.70 -4.30
CA VAL A 29 10.18 -3.05 -4.49
C VAL A 29 11.42 -3.03 -5.37
N ALA A 30 11.44 -2.22 -6.44
CA ALA A 30 12.61 -2.02 -7.29
C ALA A 30 13.79 -1.41 -6.52
N SER A 31 13.51 -0.59 -5.51
CA SER A 31 14.51 0.02 -4.61
C SER A 31 14.96 -0.93 -3.48
N GLY A 32 14.45 -2.16 -3.44
CA GLY A 32 14.83 -3.18 -2.45
C GLY A 32 13.97 -3.19 -1.17
N ASN A 33 12.81 -2.54 -1.20
CA ASN A 33 11.75 -2.75 -0.23
C ASN A 33 10.98 -4.04 -0.55
N ARG A 34 10.11 -4.50 0.36
CA ARG A 34 9.31 -5.71 0.18
C ARG A 34 7.95 -5.51 0.80
N VAL A 35 6.94 -6.12 0.20
CA VAL A 35 5.62 -6.23 0.82
C VAL A 35 5.72 -7.23 1.98
N SER A 36 5.45 -6.73 3.18
CA SER A 36 5.42 -7.48 4.44
C SER A 36 4.09 -8.19 4.62
N ASP A 37 3.01 -7.45 4.36
CA ASP A 37 1.64 -7.88 4.63
C ASP A 37 0.67 -7.21 3.66
N THR A 38 -0.44 -7.88 3.39
CA THR A 38 -1.54 -7.35 2.60
C THR A 38 -2.86 -7.70 3.26
N GLY A 39 -3.81 -6.78 3.20
CA GLY A 39 -5.16 -7.04 3.66
C GLY A 39 -6.20 -6.31 2.84
N VAL A 40 -7.45 -6.73 3.02
CA VAL A 40 -8.60 -6.23 2.29
C VAL A 40 -9.69 -5.78 3.26
N ASP A 41 -10.64 -5.00 2.75
CA ASP A 41 -11.84 -4.57 3.47
C ASP A 41 -11.58 -3.65 4.69
N TRP A 42 -10.37 -3.09 4.75
CA TRP A 42 -9.99 -2.03 5.69
C TRP A 42 -9.22 -0.96 4.93
N PRO A 43 -9.55 0.34 5.07
CA PRO A 43 -10.37 0.95 6.13
C PRO A 43 -11.87 0.91 5.86
N GLU A 44 -12.28 0.68 4.61
CA GLU A 44 -13.67 0.45 4.18
C GLU A 44 -13.80 -0.84 3.35
N PRO A 45 -15.00 -1.44 3.23
CA PRO A 45 -15.22 -2.63 2.42
C PRO A 45 -14.72 -2.46 0.97
N GLY A 46 -13.98 -3.43 0.44
CA GLY A 46 -13.39 -3.35 -0.90
C GLY A 46 -12.03 -2.64 -0.96
N SER A 47 -11.58 -2.03 0.13
CA SER A 47 -10.24 -1.44 0.22
C SER A 47 -9.16 -2.51 0.17
N VAL A 48 -7.97 -2.10 -0.25
CA VAL A 48 -6.76 -2.91 -0.14
C VAL A 48 -5.74 -2.09 0.63
N HIS A 49 -5.20 -2.65 1.71
CA HIS A 49 -4.05 -2.08 2.38
C HIS A 49 -2.82 -2.96 2.17
N VAL A 50 -1.68 -2.32 2.02
CA VAL A 50 -0.39 -2.96 1.77
C VAL A 50 0.60 -2.43 2.78
N THR A 51 1.32 -3.31 3.46
CA THR A 51 2.35 -2.94 4.42
C THR A 51 3.71 -3.31 3.87
N LEU A 52 4.63 -2.37 3.81
CA LEU A 52 6.02 -2.59 3.41
C LEU A 52 6.90 -2.94 4.61
N SER A 53 7.99 -3.68 4.35
CA SER A 53 8.94 -4.10 5.40
C SER A 53 9.92 -3.00 5.81
N LYS A 54 10.10 -1.97 4.98
CA LYS A 54 10.97 -0.82 5.24
C LYS A 54 10.21 0.47 4.99
N ARG A 55 10.69 1.55 5.61
CA ARG A 55 10.22 2.92 5.33
C ARG A 55 10.29 3.22 3.83
N PHE A 56 9.36 4.07 3.37
CA PHE A 56 9.44 4.60 2.01
C PHE A 56 10.78 5.32 1.83
N ASP A 57 11.51 4.93 0.80
CA ASP A 57 12.82 5.52 0.52
C ASP A 57 12.67 6.87 -0.18
N ASN A 58 11.53 7.09 -0.86
CA ASN A 58 11.27 8.31 -1.60
C ASN A 58 9.81 8.79 -1.47
N HIS A 59 9.61 10.11 -1.62
CA HIS A 59 8.27 10.68 -1.71
C HIS A 59 7.77 10.53 -3.16
N HIS A 60 6.94 9.52 -3.39
CA HIS A 60 6.33 9.26 -4.68
C HIS A 60 5.14 10.20 -4.87
N ALA A 61 5.41 11.42 -5.33
CA ALA A 61 4.35 12.36 -5.66
C ALA A 61 3.52 11.80 -6.82
N ASN A 62 2.24 11.50 -6.55
CA ASN A 62 1.29 11.13 -7.59
C ASN A 62 -0.04 11.87 -7.35
N ALA A 63 -0.78 12.15 -8.42
CA ALA A 63 -2.01 12.97 -8.34
C ALA A 63 -3.22 12.22 -7.74
N ALA A 64 -3.15 10.89 -7.61
CA ALA A 64 -4.25 10.02 -7.20
C ALA A 64 -4.02 9.37 -5.81
N ALA A 65 -2.89 9.64 -5.16
CA ALA A 65 -2.55 9.15 -3.83
C ALA A 65 -1.88 10.27 -3.03
N SER A 66 -2.42 10.50 -1.85
CA SER A 66 -1.92 11.50 -0.91
C SER A 66 -0.97 10.83 0.08
N PHE A 67 0.18 11.45 0.30
CA PHE A 67 1.13 11.02 1.33
C PHE A 67 0.80 11.65 2.68
N SER A 68 0.80 10.82 3.72
CA SER A 68 0.57 11.21 5.11
C SER A 68 1.70 10.66 5.99
N LEU A 69 2.45 11.54 6.66
CA LEU A 69 3.44 11.14 7.66
C LEU A 69 2.75 11.01 9.03
N CYS A 70 2.56 9.78 9.50
CA CYS A 70 2.02 9.52 10.85
C CYS A 70 3.11 9.58 11.92
N ASN A 71 4.30 9.03 11.62
CA ASN A 71 5.43 8.85 12.53
C ASN A 71 5.02 8.24 13.89
N ASP A 72 4.11 7.26 13.85
CA ASP A 72 3.59 6.63 15.06
C ASP A 72 4.53 5.50 15.51
N PRO A 73 5.00 5.50 16.77
CA PRO A 73 5.93 4.50 17.27
C PRO A 73 5.32 3.10 17.47
N HIS A 74 3.99 2.98 17.49
CA HIS A 74 3.24 1.74 17.71
C HIS A 74 2.59 1.19 16.44
N TYR A 75 2.34 2.04 15.45
CA TYR A 75 1.71 1.66 14.20
C TYR A 75 2.69 1.73 13.03
N TRP A 76 2.61 2.79 12.23
CA TRP A 76 3.39 2.95 11.01
C TRP A 76 3.98 4.34 10.90
N HIS A 77 5.08 4.42 10.16
CA HIS A 77 5.83 5.65 9.99
C HIS A 77 5.11 6.59 9.01
N ALA A 78 4.59 6.06 7.90
CA ALA A 78 3.89 6.84 6.90
C ALA A 78 2.88 6.00 6.12
N SER A 79 1.92 6.67 5.49
CA SER A 79 0.94 6.06 4.61
C SER A 79 0.75 6.85 3.31
N TYR A 80 0.39 6.14 2.24
CA TYR A 80 -0.24 6.71 1.06
C TYR A 80 -1.69 6.25 1.00
N GLU A 81 -2.59 7.17 0.72
CA GLU A 81 -4.03 6.93 0.65
C GLU A 81 -4.54 7.34 -0.73
N THR A 82 -5.32 6.50 -1.41
CA THR A 82 -5.90 6.90 -2.71
C THR A 82 -7.04 7.86 -2.53
N SER A 83 -7.17 8.81 -3.46
CA SER A 83 -8.22 9.83 -3.43
C SER A 83 -9.01 9.85 -4.74
N THR A 84 -9.44 8.68 -5.21
CA THR A 84 -10.24 8.56 -6.44
C THR A 84 -11.73 8.58 -6.10
N ALA A 85 -12.48 9.50 -6.70
CA ALA A 85 -13.90 9.66 -6.42
C ALA A 85 -14.70 8.44 -6.91
N GLY A 86 -15.45 7.80 -6.00
CA GLY A 86 -16.29 6.65 -6.30
C GLY A 86 -15.60 5.29 -6.18
N GLU A 87 -14.33 5.26 -5.74
CA GLU A 87 -13.58 4.03 -5.44
C GLU A 87 -13.24 3.96 -3.94
N PRO A 88 -13.09 2.75 -3.39
CA PRO A 88 -12.69 2.60 -1.99
C PRO A 88 -11.28 3.15 -1.75
N VAL A 89 -11.03 3.67 -0.55
CA VAL A 89 -9.70 4.17 -0.18
C VAL A 89 -8.73 3.01 0.04
N HIS A 90 -7.75 2.89 -0.84
CA HIS A 90 -6.64 1.96 -0.67
C HIS A 90 -5.51 2.61 0.13
N LEU A 91 -4.80 1.79 0.92
CA LEU A 91 -3.66 2.23 1.71
C LEU A 91 -2.37 1.51 1.34
N LEU A 92 -1.28 2.25 1.41
CA LEU A 92 0.07 1.72 1.39
C LEU A 92 0.81 2.28 2.60
N ILE A 93 1.40 1.42 3.42
CA ILE A 93 1.89 1.73 4.76
C ILE A 93 3.34 1.23 4.90
N CYS A 94 4.18 1.95 5.65
CA CYS A 94 5.56 1.55 5.95
C CYS A 94 5.95 1.69 7.42
#